data_AF-A0A2S0XI42-F1
#
_entry.id   AF-A0A2S0XI42-F1
#
_cell.length_a   1.000
_cell.length_b   1.000
_cell.length_c   1.000
_cell.angle_alpha   90.00
_cell.angle_beta   90.00
_cell.angle_gamma   90.00
#
_symmetry.space_group_name_H-M   'P 1'
#
loop_
_entity.id
_entity.type
_entity.pdbx_description
1 polymer ?
#
loop_
_entity_poly.entity_id
_entity_poly.type
_entity_poly.pdbx_seq_one_letter_code
_entity_poly.pdbx_strand_id
1 'polypeptide(L)'
;MTDPTHTPYDGSSKPFAIGLKQAEPRDWIELDGHLEAYLAEKDRLYAEIPDKVFVAEPGTKQSQREVLDLLVAHLTERFPETYRIEEGRCSIAGTGRSIDVQNPGDSPLVAASKLVQEDLILMRRGDDGWRLAAGSLCFPSSWRLTEKFGQPIDKIHGPVPDFGPGTRMAELIARMFDKLAVLVERFNWSIQADGSLYHPLSDRQRLARSAETESTFPGADVAAHAFIRVERQTLRKLPVSGDILFTIRIHLDPLAVLARHEDSPRLAASFADQLMNLDRQQLDYKGLAADRDRLVGFLSEMKKAG
;
A
#
# COMPACT_ATOMS: atom_id res chain seq x y z
N MET A 1 21.78 1.74 7.07
CA MET A 1 20.53 1.29 6.45
C MET A 1 20.26 -0.08 7.01
N THR A 2 19.08 -0.28 7.58
CA THR A 2 18.57 -1.58 8.00
C THR A 2 18.23 -2.41 6.77
N ASP A 3 18.22 -3.73 6.89
CA ASP A 3 17.74 -4.60 5.83
C ASP A 3 16.25 -4.35 5.53
N PRO A 4 15.80 -4.55 4.28
CA PRO A 4 14.39 -4.46 3.93
C PRO A 4 13.54 -5.37 4.82
N THR A 5 12.45 -4.84 5.37
CA THR A 5 11.57 -5.62 6.26
C THR A 5 10.85 -6.74 5.51
N HIS A 6 10.48 -6.49 4.25
CA HIS A 6 9.81 -7.46 3.38
C HIS A 6 10.46 -7.50 2.01
N THR A 7 10.70 -8.70 1.50
CA THR A 7 11.37 -8.93 0.21
C THR A 7 10.50 -9.77 -0.73
N PRO A 8 9.27 -9.36 -1.10
CA PRO A 8 8.39 -10.17 -1.95
C PRO A 8 8.95 -10.47 -3.36
N TYR A 9 9.97 -9.72 -3.76
CA TYR A 9 10.77 -9.95 -4.97
C TYR A 9 11.80 -11.10 -4.83
N ASP A 10 11.84 -11.79 -3.68
CA ASP A 10 12.66 -12.96 -3.43
C ASP A 10 12.14 -14.26 -4.09
N GLY A 11 10.95 -14.20 -4.69
CA GLY A 11 10.29 -15.32 -5.37
C GLY A 11 9.10 -15.90 -4.60
N SER A 12 8.90 -15.49 -3.34
CA SER A 12 7.73 -15.88 -2.54
C SER A 12 6.42 -15.28 -3.05
N SER A 13 6.49 -14.14 -3.76
CA SER A 13 5.34 -13.46 -4.35
C SER A 13 5.50 -13.34 -5.86
N LYS A 14 4.40 -13.55 -6.60
CA LYS A 14 4.35 -13.38 -8.05
C LYS A 14 3.66 -12.05 -8.41
N PRO A 15 4.30 -11.16 -9.20
CA PRO A 15 3.64 -9.98 -9.74
C PRO A 15 2.38 -10.35 -10.54
N PHE A 16 1.36 -9.47 -10.52
CA PHE A 16 0.10 -9.67 -11.24
C PHE A 16 -0.61 -10.99 -10.87
N ALA A 17 -0.49 -11.41 -9.62
CA ALA A 17 -1.29 -12.46 -9.01
C ALA A 17 -2.04 -11.92 -7.78
N ILE A 18 -3.15 -12.57 -7.42
CA ILE A 18 -3.91 -12.24 -6.21
C ILE A 18 -3.03 -12.44 -4.98
N GLY A 19 -2.36 -13.60 -4.85
CA GLY A 19 -1.29 -13.81 -3.87
C GLY A 19 -1.70 -13.64 -2.39
N LEU A 20 -2.99 -13.79 -2.08
CA LEU A 20 -3.48 -13.66 -0.71
C LEU A 20 -3.19 -14.93 0.08
N LYS A 21 -2.71 -14.74 1.31
CA LYS A 21 -2.54 -15.76 2.32
C LYS A 21 -3.22 -15.31 3.61
N GLN A 22 -3.62 -16.25 4.44
CA GLN A 22 -4.15 -15.93 5.77
C GLN A 22 -3.05 -15.29 6.62
N ALA A 23 -3.41 -14.25 7.37
CA ALA A 23 -2.55 -13.62 8.36
C ALA A 23 -3.14 -13.81 9.75
N GLU A 24 -2.29 -13.83 10.76
CA GLU A 24 -2.73 -13.90 12.14
C GLU A 24 -3.31 -12.55 12.58
N PRO A 25 -4.43 -12.51 13.33
CA PRO A 25 -5.03 -11.25 13.78
C PRO A 25 -4.07 -10.32 14.53
N ARG A 26 -3.08 -10.89 15.24
CA ARG A 26 -2.04 -10.15 15.96
C ARG A 26 -1.04 -9.43 15.05
N ASP A 27 -0.97 -9.80 13.77
CA ASP A 27 -0.04 -9.25 12.79
C ASP A 27 -0.77 -8.29 11.84
N TRP A 28 -1.97 -7.80 12.20
CA TRP A 28 -2.76 -6.90 11.36
C TRP A 28 -2.00 -5.61 11.00
N ILE A 29 -1.41 -4.92 11.99
CA ILE A 29 -0.68 -3.66 11.80
C ILE A 29 0.82 -3.87 12.04
N GLU A 30 1.65 -3.21 11.23
CA GLU A 30 3.11 -3.21 11.39
C GLU A 30 3.62 -1.81 11.74
N LEU A 31 4.54 -1.76 12.69
CA LEU A 31 5.22 -0.53 13.10
C LEU A 31 6.72 -0.70 12.95
N ASP A 32 7.39 0.38 12.55
CA ASP A 32 8.83 0.44 12.50
C ASP A 32 9.38 1.76 13.06
N GLY A 33 10.69 1.93 12.99
CA GLY A 33 11.38 3.14 13.46
C GLY A 33 11.03 4.42 12.70
N HIS A 34 10.23 4.35 11.63
CA HIS A 34 9.79 5.50 10.84
C HIS A 34 8.38 5.97 11.19
N LEU A 35 7.73 5.39 12.22
CA LEU A 35 6.38 5.74 12.64
C LEU A 35 6.13 7.26 12.69
N GLU A 36 6.97 8.02 13.40
CA GLU A 36 6.78 9.46 13.55
C GLU A 36 6.87 10.21 12.22
N ALA A 37 7.82 9.84 11.35
CA ALA A 37 8.01 10.48 10.05
C ALA A 37 6.81 10.24 9.13
N TYR A 38 6.24 9.03 9.14
CA TYR A 38 5.04 8.69 8.38
C TYR A 38 3.84 9.48 8.90
N LEU A 39 3.64 9.54 10.22
CA LEU A 39 2.54 10.29 10.80
C LEU A 39 2.67 11.80 10.57
N ALA A 40 3.89 12.35 10.59
CA ALA A 40 4.16 13.73 10.23
C ALA A 40 3.82 14.03 8.77
N GLU A 41 4.15 13.14 7.84
CA GLU A 41 3.78 13.29 6.44
C GLU A 41 2.27 13.22 6.24
N LYS A 42 1.55 12.34 6.96
CA LYS A 42 0.08 12.36 6.94
C LYS A 42 -0.48 13.69 7.41
N ASP A 43 0.02 14.25 8.51
CA ASP A 43 -0.43 15.55 8.99
C ASP A 43 -0.21 16.66 7.95
N ARG A 44 0.95 16.67 7.30
CA ARG A 44 1.27 17.61 6.22
C ARG A 44 0.28 17.46 5.06
N LEU A 45 0.03 16.23 4.60
CA LEU A 45 -0.89 15.95 3.48
C LEU A 45 -2.34 16.33 3.82
N TYR A 46 -2.79 16.06 5.04
CA TYR A 46 -4.11 16.49 5.52
C TYR A 46 -4.24 18.01 5.63
N ALA A 47 -3.16 18.71 5.97
CA ALA A 47 -3.15 20.16 6.05
C ALA A 47 -3.15 20.82 4.66
N GLU A 48 -2.39 20.27 3.71
CA GLU A 48 -2.17 20.90 2.40
C GLU A 48 -3.19 20.46 1.33
N ILE A 49 -3.56 19.18 1.30
CA ILE A 49 -4.35 18.58 0.22
C ILE A 49 -5.41 17.59 0.73
N PRO A 50 -6.24 17.93 1.74
CA PRO A 50 -7.18 17.01 2.37
C PRO A 50 -8.10 16.31 1.35
N ASP A 51 -8.61 17.06 0.37
CA ASP A 51 -9.54 16.55 -0.65
C ASP A 51 -8.92 15.52 -1.62
N LYS A 52 -7.58 15.42 -1.66
CA LYS A 52 -6.86 14.43 -2.47
C LYS A 52 -6.54 13.15 -1.71
N VAL A 53 -6.44 13.23 -0.39
CA VAL A 53 -6.00 12.12 0.48
C VAL A 53 -7.11 11.56 1.34
N PHE A 54 -8.27 12.21 1.39
CA PHE A 54 -9.45 11.70 2.07
C PHE A 54 -10.74 11.88 1.27
N VAL A 55 -11.55 10.81 1.24
CA VAL A 55 -12.91 10.80 0.68
C VAL A 55 -13.80 9.92 1.54
N ALA A 56 -15.09 10.24 1.61
CA ALA A 56 -16.08 9.41 2.28
C ALA A 56 -17.48 9.62 1.72
N GLU A 57 -18.20 8.53 1.45
CA GLU A 57 -19.62 8.58 1.13
C GLU A 57 -20.44 8.94 2.39
N PRO A 58 -21.60 9.62 2.23
CA PRO A 58 -22.58 9.72 3.30
C PRO A 58 -22.95 8.35 3.88
N GLY A 59 -23.23 8.28 5.19
CA GLY A 59 -23.61 7.02 5.84
C GLY A 59 -22.45 6.03 6.07
N THR A 60 -21.19 6.45 5.92
CA THR A 60 -20.01 5.63 6.28
C THR A 60 -19.48 5.91 7.69
N LYS A 61 -19.96 6.96 8.38
CA LYS A 61 -19.43 7.42 9.68
C LYS A 61 -19.39 6.32 10.75
N GLN A 62 -20.39 5.44 10.80
CA GLN A 62 -20.43 4.33 11.76
C GLN A 62 -19.36 3.26 11.46
N SER A 63 -19.17 2.88 10.20
CA SER A 63 -18.10 1.96 9.80
C SER A 63 -16.72 2.56 10.01
N GLN A 64 -16.55 3.86 9.74
CA GLN A 64 -15.31 4.57 10.06
C GLN A 64 -15.02 4.56 11.56
N ARG A 65 -16.06 4.74 12.40
CA ARG A 65 -15.93 4.65 13.86
C ARG A 65 -15.54 3.24 14.30
N GLU A 66 -16.16 2.21 13.72
CA GLU A 66 -15.78 0.82 13.96
C GLU A 66 -14.31 0.55 13.63
N VAL A 67 -13.80 1.08 12.50
CA VAL A 67 -12.37 0.99 12.16
C VAL A 67 -11.50 1.62 13.25
N LEU A 68 -11.84 2.84 13.69
CA LEU A 68 -11.10 3.52 14.75
C LEU A 68 -11.08 2.69 16.05
N ASP A 69 -12.24 2.22 16.51
CA ASP A 69 -12.35 1.45 17.75
C ASP A 69 -11.54 0.13 17.68
N LEU A 70 -11.63 -0.60 16.56
CA LEU A 70 -10.86 -1.83 16.36
C LEU A 70 -9.36 -1.58 16.30
N LEU A 71 -8.95 -0.51 15.62
CA LEU A 71 -7.54 -0.16 15.47
C LEU A 71 -6.95 0.25 16.81
N VAL A 72 -7.63 1.11 17.55
CA VAL A 72 -7.23 1.56 18.89
C VAL A 72 -7.08 0.37 19.83
N ALA A 73 -8.06 -0.53 19.87
CA ALA A 73 -7.98 -1.75 20.68
C ALA A 73 -6.76 -2.61 20.30
N HIS A 74 -6.58 -2.87 18.99
CA HIS A 74 -5.45 -3.65 18.49
C HIS A 74 -4.11 -3.01 18.84
N LEU A 75 -3.96 -1.70 18.66
CA LEU A 75 -2.71 -0.98 18.91
C LEU A 75 -2.33 -1.02 20.39
N THR A 76 -3.28 -0.80 21.30
CA THR A 76 -3.00 -0.87 22.75
C THR A 76 -2.72 -2.27 23.25
N GLU A 77 -3.33 -3.29 22.65
CA GLU A 77 -3.05 -4.69 23.01
C GLU A 77 -1.69 -5.15 22.45
N ARG A 78 -1.42 -4.82 21.18
CA ARG A 78 -0.26 -5.35 20.45
C ARG A 78 1.03 -4.57 20.69
N PHE A 79 0.91 -3.28 20.97
CA PHE A 79 2.02 -2.33 21.15
C PHE A 79 1.83 -1.45 22.39
N PRO A 80 1.66 -2.03 23.60
CA PRO A 80 1.36 -1.27 24.83
C PRO A 80 2.48 -0.30 25.25
N GLU A 81 3.71 -0.55 24.82
CA GLU A 81 4.84 0.38 25.05
C GLU A 81 4.80 1.60 24.12
N THR A 82 4.07 1.51 23.01
CA THR A 82 3.94 2.59 22.03
C THR A 82 2.63 3.36 22.19
N TYR A 83 1.51 2.68 22.43
CA TYR A 83 0.19 3.32 22.50
C TYR A 83 -0.42 3.22 23.89
N ARG A 84 -0.98 4.33 24.37
CA ARG A 84 -1.75 4.40 25.61
C ARG A 84 -3.06 5.12 25.38
N ILE A 85 -4.13 4.66 26.05
CA ILE A 85 -5.42 5.34 26.05
C ILE A 85 -5.68 5.89 27.44
N GLU A 86 -5.84 7.21 27.52
CA GLU A 86 -6.17 7.93 28.75
C GLU A 86 -7.21 8.99 28.41
N GLU A 87 -8.29 9.06 29.22
CA GLU A 87 -9.34 10.09 29.08
C GLU A 87 -9.92 10.22 27.65
N GLY A 88 -10.11 9.09 26.96
CA GLY A 88 -10.66 9.07 25.61
C GLY A 88 -9.69 9.50 24.51
N ARG A 89 -8.40 9.65 24.82
CA ARG A 89 -7.34 10.00 23.87
C ARG A 89 -6.33 8.88 23.74
N CYS A 90 -5.90 8.58 22.51
CA CYS A 90 -4.83 7.63 22.24
C CYS A 90 -3.52 8.40 22.00
N SER A 91 -2.53 8.20 22.85
CA SER A 91 -1.19 8.82 22.75
C SER A 91 -0.15 7.85 22.21
N ILE A 92 0.86 8.40 21.53
CA ILE A 92 1.97 7.65 20.97
C ILE A 92 3.25 8.05 21.71
N ALA A 93 3.82 7.12 22.46
CA ALA A 93 5.01 7.32 23.28
C ALA A 93 6.17 7.87 22.43
N GLY A 94 6.89 8.86 22.98
CA GLY A 94 8.06 9.47 22.33
C GLY A 94 7.78 10.50 21.24
N THR A 95 6.53 10.68 20.78
CA THR A 95 6.21 11.57 19.63
C THR A 95 5.41 12.82 19.99
N GLY A 96 4.97 12.97 21.26
CA GLY A 96 4.07 14.03 21.70
C GLY A 96 2.66 13.98 21.08
N ARG A 97 2.37 13.00 20.21
CA ARG A 97 1.09 12.85 19.51
C ARG A 97 0.04 12.28 20.45
N SER A 98 -1.16 12.85 20.36
CA SER A 98 -2.35 12.38 21.06
C SER A 98 -3.58 12.68 20.22
N ILE A 99 -4.35 11.65 19.87
CA ILE A 99 -5.56 11.74 19.03
C ILE A 99 -6.79 11.55 19.92
N ASP A 100 -7.79 12.42 19.79
CA ASP A 100 -9.09 12.22 20.44
C ASP A 100 -9.85 11.10 19.74
N VAL A 101 -9.90 9.93 20.38
CA VAL A 101 -10.54 8.73 19.83
C VAL A 101 -11.98 8.57 20.34
N GLN A 102 -12.32 9.24 21.44
CA GLN A 102 -13.68 9.30 21.95
C GLN A 102 -14.56 10.20 21.07
N ASN A 103 -14.05 11.37 20.68
CA ASN A 103 -14.73 12.40 19.90
C ASN A 103 -13.95 12.75 18.62
N PRO A 104 -13.81 11.81 17.65
CA PRO A 104 -12.97 12.00 16.46
C PRO A 104 -13.58 12.94 15.38
N GLY A 105 -14.60 13.72 15.73
CA GLY A 105 -15.30 14.62 14.81
C GLY A 105 -16.11 13.89 13.72
N ASP A 106 -16.08 14.45 12.51
CA ASP A 106 -16.86 13.95 11.37
C ASP A 106 -16.18 12.86 10.55
N SER A 107 -14.89 12.64 10.77
CA SER A 107 -14.10 11.68 10.00
C SER A 107 -13.29 10.75 10.92
N PRO A 108 -13.94 9.77 11.58
CA PRO A 108 -13.24 8.81 12.43
C PRO A 108 -12.10 8.06 11.70
N LEU A 109 -12.21 7.85 10.39
CA LEU A 109 -11.16 7.20 9.60
C LEU A 109 -9.90 8.07 9.49
N VAL A 110 -10.04 9.40 9.49
CA VAL A 110 -8.88 10.33 9.54
C VAL A 110 -8.19 10.19 10.89
N ALA A 111 -8.93 10.20 12.01
CA ALA A 111 -8.36 9.97 13.33
C ALA A 111 -7.64 8.62 13.42
N ALA A 112 -8.22 7.56 12.88
CA ALA A 112 -7.59 6.24 12.82
C ALA A 112 -6.31 6.26 11.98
N SER A 113 -6.33 6.92 10.82
CA SER A 113 -5.16 7.00 9.93
C SER A 113 -3.97 7.72 10.57
N LYS A 114 -4.21 8.62 11.52
CA LYS A 114 -3.16 9.37 12.25
C LYS A 114 -2.52 8.56 13.39
N LEU A 115 -2.96 7.33 13.61
CA LEU A 115 -2.37 6.41 14.60
C LEU A 115 -1.46 5.36 13.97
N VAL A 116 -1.47 5.18 12.65
CA VAL A 116 -0.75 4.07 11.98
C VAL A 116 -0.02 4.51 10.73
N GLN A 117 0.92 3.71 10.24
CA GLN A 117 1.68 4.02 9.02
C GLN A 117 0.93 3.63 7.74
N GLU A 118 -0.09 2.78 7.86
CA GLU A 118 -0.92 2.27 6.77
C GLU A 118 -1.90 3.31 6.23
N ASP A 119 -2.13 3.29 4.93
CA ASP A 119 -3.35 3.86 4.36
C ASP A 119 -4.55 2.97 4.65
N LEU A 120 -5.73 3.58 4.79
CA LEU A 120 -6.95 2.92 5.24
C LEU A 120 -8.06 3.13 4.22
N ILE A 121 -8.52 2.05 3.57
CA ILE A 121 -9.55 2.08 2.54
C ILE A 121 -10.74 1.23 2.98
N LEU A 122 -11.93 1.82 3.02
CA LEU A 122 -13.17 1.14 3.39
C LEU A 122 -13.93 0.71 2.14
N MET A 123 -14.11 -0.59 2.00
CA MET A 123 -14.83 -1.23 0.90
C MET A 123 -16.23 -1.64 1.36
N ARG A 124 -17.25 -1.18 0.65
CA ARG A 124 -18.66 -1.44 0.98
C ARG A 124 -19.34 -2.25 -0.12
N ARG A 125 -20.14 -3.23 0.28
CA ARG A 125 -21.01 -3.96 -0.66
C ARG A 125 -22.19 -3.07 -1.06
N GLY A 126 -22.38 -2.84 -2.35
CA GLY A 126 -23.58 -2.25 -2.94
C GLY A 126 -24.17 -3.18 -4.00
N ASP A 127 -25.14 -2.72 -4.79
CA ASP A 127 -25.80 -3.56 -5.81
C ASP A 127 -24.82 -4.05 -6.88
N ASP A 128 -23.95 -3.16 -7.36
CA ASP A 128 -22.96 -3.43 -8.42
C ASP A 128 -21.66 -4.09 -7.93
N GLY A 129 -21.61 -4.56 -6.67
CA GLY A 129 -20.44 -5.20 -6.08
C GLY A 129 -19.80 -4.42 -4.94
N TRP A 130 -18.56 -4.78 -4.60
CA TRP A 130 -17.75 -4.10 -3.59
C TRP A 130 -17.11 -2.85 -4.18
N ARG A 131 -17.30 -1.69 -3.54
CA ARG A 131 -16.78 -0.38 -4.00
C ARG A 131 -16.01 0.35 -2.91
N LEU A 132 -15.17 1.31 -3.30
CA LEU A 132 -14.46 2.20 -2.38
C LEU A 132 -15.43 3.25 -1.81
N ALA A 133 -15.88 3.08 -0.57
CA ALA A 133 -16.88 3.95 0.06
C ALA A 133 -16.29 5.01 0.99
N ALA A 134 -15.09 4.79 1.54
CA ALA A 134 -14.30 5.82 2.20
C ALA A 134 -12.82 5.47 2.10
N GLY A 135 -11.94 6.45 2.21
CA GLY A 135 -10.51 6.20 2.19
C GLY A 135 -9.70 7.34 2.74
N SER A 136 -8.65 6.98 3.49
CA SER A 136 -7.48 7.80 3.81
C SER A 136 -6.31 7.22 3.00
N LEU A 137 -5.93 7.86 1.91
CA LEU A 137 -4.83 7.45 1.02
C LEU A 137 -3.76 8.54 0.96
N CYS A 138 -2.86 8.51 1.92
CA CYS A 138 -1.74 9.43 2.02
C CYS A 138 -0.52 8.94 1.24
N PHE A 139 -0.37 7.64 1.02
CA PHE A 139 0.82 7.05 0.39
C PHE A 139 0.46 6.18 -0.82
N PRO A 140 -0.20 6.75 -1.85
CA PRO A 140 -0.55 6.00 -3.05
C PRO A 140 0.69 5.46 -3.79
N SER A 141 0.55 4.28 -4.38
CA SER A 141 1.54 3.71 -5.32
C SER A 141 1.07 3.88 -6.76
N SER A 142 1.27 5.08 -7.31
CA SER A 142 0.88 5.40 -8.68
C SER A 142 -0.64 5.22 -8.94
N TRP A 143 -1.50 5.71 -8.06
CA TRP A 143 -2.95 5.87 -8.32
C TRP A 143 -3.53 7.05 -7.52
N ARG A 144 -4.72 7.54 -7.90
CA ARG A 144 -5.39 8.66 -7.23
C ARG A 144 -6.67 8.21 -6.55
N LEU A 145 -6.81 8.54 -5.26
CA LEU A 145 -7.99 8.21 -4.47
C LEU A 145 -9.29 8.70 -5.14
N THR A 146 -9.30 9.95 -5.57
CA THR A 146 -10.48 10.60 -6.15
C THR A 146 -10.93 10.00 -7.48
N GLU A 147 -10.03 9.36 -8.24
CA GLU A 147 -10.39 8.67 -9.50
C GLU A 147 -11.01 7.29 -9.22
N LYS A 148 -10.70 6.69 -8.06
CA LYS A 148 -11.17 5.36 -7.68
C LYS A 148 -12.36 5.39 -6.71
N PHE A 149 -12.63 6.54 -6.10
CA PHE A 149 -13.72 6.73 -5.15
C PHE A 149 -15.08 6.40 -5.77
N GLY A 150 -15.92 5.65 -5.03
CA GLY A 150 -17.24 5.21 -5.45
C GLY A 150 -17.26 4.11 -6.52
N GLN A 151 -16.11 3.76 -7.11
CA GLN A 151 -16.04 2.76 -8.16
C GLN A 151 -16.04 1.33 -7.59
N PRO A 152 -16.70 0.37 -8.27
CA PRO A 152 -16.59 -1.04 -7.94
C PRO A 152 -15.17 -1.57 -8.19
N ILE A 153 -14.81 -2.65 -7.48
CA ILE A 153 -13.46 -3.18 -7.41
C ILE A 153 -12.89 -3.54 -8.80
N ASP A 154 -13.68 -4.09 -9.69
CA ASP A 154 -13.27 -4.45 -11.04
C ASP A 154 -12.91 -3.21 -11.89
N LYS A 155 -13.69 -2.12 -11.76
CA LYS A 155 -13.37 -0.84 -12.41
C LYS A 155 -12.14 -0.18 -11.79
N ILE A 156 -11.96 -0.26 -10.48
CA ILE A 156 -10.72 0.21 -9.81
C ILE A 156 -9.50 -0.51 -10.41
N HIS A 157 -9.61 -1.82 -10.64
CA HIS A 157 -8.55 -2.64 -11.22
C HIS A 157 -8.51 -2.63 -12.76
N GLY A 158 -9.39 -1.88 -13.44
CA GLY A 158 -9.43 -1.75 -14.90
C GLY A 158 -8.08 -1.48 -15.57
N PRO A 159 -7.22 -0.60 -15.02
CA PRO A 159 -5.90 -0.33 -15.59
C PRO A 159 -4.87 -1.45 -15.38
N VAL A 160 -5.14 -2.45 -14.53
CA VAL A 160 -4.21 -3.54 -14.22
C VAL A 160 -4.39 -4.65 -15.27
N PRO A 161 -3.32 -5.04 -16.01
CA PRO A 161 -3.39 -6.09 -17.03
C PRO A 161 -4.02 -7.38 -16.50
N ASP A 162 -5.08 -7.86 -17.16
CA ASP A 162 -5.90 -9.04 -16.82
C ASP A 162 -6.82 -8.94 -15.59
N PHE A 163 -6.94 -7.78 -14.92
CA PHE A 163 -7.78 -7.61 -13.72
C PHE A 163 -9.01 -6.70 -13.91
N GLY A 164 -9.23 -6.17 -15.11
CA GLY A 164 -10.36 -5.31 -15.40
C GLY A 164 -11.72 -6.02 -15.51
N PRO A 165 -12.81 -5.26 -15.73
CA PRO A 165 -14.16 -5.81 -15.86
C PRO A 165 -14.25 -6.93 -16.91
N GLY A 166 -14.97 -7.99 -16.59
CA GLY A 166 -15.18 -9.15 -17.48
C GLY A 166 -14.02 -10.15 -17.52
N THR A 167 -12.91 -9.93 -16.80
CA THR A 167 -11.84 -10.92 -16.72
C THR A 167 -12.11 -11.95 -15.62
N ARG A 168 -11.50 -13.14 -15.77
CA ARG A 168 -11.53 -14.18 -14.73
C ARG A 168 -10.97 -13.69 -13.39
N MET A 169 -9.97 -12.81 -13.39
CA MET A 169 -9.40 -12.28 -12.14
C MET A 169 -10.35 -11.34 -11.42
N ALA A 170 -11.06 -10.47 -12.14
CA ALA A 170 -12.07 -9.61 -11.55
C ALA A 170 -13.16 -10.42 -10.83
N GLU A 171 -13.65 -11.50 -11.45
CA GLU A 171 -14.63 -12.39 -10.81
C GLU A 171 -14.07 -13.12 -9.58
N LEU A 172 -12.81 -13.59 -9.64
CA LEU A 172 -12.16 -14.24 -8.51
C LEU A 172 -12.04 -13.28 -7.32
N ILE A 173 -11.66 -12.02 -7.58
CA ILE A 173 -11.58 -10.98 -6.57
C ILE A 173 -12.95 -10.70 -5.95
N ALA A 174 -13.99 -10.54 -6.76
CA ALA A 174 -15.35 -10.32 -6.26
C ALA A 174 -15.82 -11.46 -5.34
N ARG A 175 -15.67 -12.72 -5.79
CA ARG A 175 -16.05 -13.90 -4.99
C ARG A 175 -15.27 -14.01 -3.69
N MET A 176 -14.01 -13.59 -3.70
CA MET A 176 -13.16 -13.62 -2.52
C MET A 176 -13.58 -12.56 -1.50
N PHE A 177 -13.92 -11.34 -1.93
CA PHE A 177 -14.47 -10.32 -1.05
C PHE A 177 -15.80 -10.78 -0.43
N ASP A 178 -16.68 -11.41 -1.21
CA ASP A 178 -17.94 -11.96 -0.71
C ASP A 178 -17.73 -13.03 0.38
N LYS A 179 -16.67 -13.83 0.26
CA LYS A 179 -16.34 -14.94 1.18
C LYS A 179 -15.31 -14.60 2.25
N LEU A 180 -14.84 -13.36 2.33
CA LEU A 180 -13.80 -12.97 3.28
C LEU A 180 -14.28 -13.19 4.72
N ALA A 181 -13.58 -14.05 5.45
CA ALA A 181 -13.93 -14.44 6.82
C ALA A 181 -12.77 -14.29 7.82
N VAL A 182 -11.54 -14.34 7.34
CA VAL A 182 -10.31 -14.21 8.15
C VAL A 182 -9.52 -13.00 7.67
N LEU A 183 -8.60 -12.52 8.52
CA LEU A 183 -7.59 -11.57 8.08
C LEU A 183 -6.72 -12.24 7.01
N VAL A 184 -6.56 -11.58 5.88
CA VAL A 184 -5.66 -12.02 4.81
C VAL A 184 -4.67 -10.92 4.50
N GLU A 185 -3.48 -11.31 4.06
CA GLU A 185 -2.46 -10.40 3.58
C GLU A 185 -1.92 -10.83 2.22
N ARG A 186 -1.40 -9.85 1.48
CA ARG A 186 -0.58 -10.06 0.29
C ARG A 186 0.48 -8.98 0.22
N PHE A 187 1.45 -9.22 -0.64
CA PHE A 187 2.47 -8.24 -0.97
C PHE A 187 2.38 -7.85 -2.43
N ASN A 188 2.63 -6.57 -2.70
CA ASN A 188 2.88 -6.05 -4.03
C ASN A 188 4.17 -5.23 -3.97
N TRP A 189 4.86 -5.10 -5.09
CA TRP A 189 6.06 -4.27 -5.16
C TRP A 189 6.10 -3.45 -6.46
N SER A 190 6.79 -2.32 -6.40
CA SER A 190 7.14 -1.49 -7.55
C SER A 190 8.53 -0.88 -7.34
N ILE A 191 9.07 -0.22 -8.36
CA ILE A 191 10.31 0.56 -8.26
C ILE A 191 9.99 1.98 -8.70
N GLN A 192 10.41 2.97 -7.93
CA GLN A 192 10.20 4.40 -8.19
C GLN A 192 11.51 5.17 -8.13
N ALA A 193 11.56 6.34 -8.78
CA ALA A 193 12.77 7.14 -8.95
C ALA A 193 13.16 8.03 -7.74
N ASP A 194 12.37 7.99 -6.66
CA ASP A 194 12.65 8.71 -5.42
C ASP A 194 12.02 8.03 -4.20
N GLY A 195 12.36 8.49 -3.00
CA GLY A 195 11.87 7.97 -1.73
C GLY A 195 10.57 8.61 -1.24
N SER A 196 9.77 9.26 -2.10
CA SER A 196 8.56 9.97 -1.67
C SER A 196 7.46 9.01 -1.27
N LEU A 197 6.81 9.31 -0.14
CA LEU A 197 5.67 8.53 0.34
C LEU A 197 4.40 8.82 -0.46
N TYR A 198 4.10 10.10 -0.70
CA TYR A 198 2.97 10.53 -1.55
C TYR A 198 3.34 10.44 -3.04
N HIS A 199 2.92 9.36 -3.70
CA HIS A 199 3.26 9.10 -5.11
C HIS A 199 2.02 8.82 -5.98
N PRO A 200 1.12 9.81 -6.20
CA PRO A 200 -0.09 9.62 -6.99
C PRO A 200 0.19 9.62 -8.50
N LEU A 201 -0.57 8.84 -9.26
CA LEU A 201 -0.57 8.88 -10.73
C LEU A 201 -2.01 8.76 -11.25
N SER A 202 -2.45 9.71 -12.07
CA SER A 202 -3.77 9.59 -12.71
C SER A 202 -3.78 8.53 -13.80
N ASP A 203 -4.95 8.02 -14.14
CA ASP A 203 -5.11 7.13 -15.29
C ASP A 203 -4.64 7.80 -16.60
N ARG A 204 -4.89 9.10 -16.78
CA ARG A 204 -4.37 9.87 -17.93
C ARG A 204 -2.83 9.92 -17.95
N GLN A 205 -2.20 10.20 -16.81
CA GLN A 205 -0.74 10.20 -16.71
C GLN A 205 -0.15 8.80 -16.94
N ARG A 206 -0.84 7.75 -16.48
CA ARG A 206 -0.42 6.36 -16.74
C ARG A 206 -0.42 6.06 -18.23
N LEU A 207 -1.49 6.44 -18.94
CA LEU A 207 -1.60 6.26 -20.39
C LEU A 207 -0.50 7.02 -21.14
N ALA A 208 -0.27 8.29 -20.78
CA ALA A 208 0.82 9.09 -21.35
C ALA A 208 2.18 8.41 -21.14
N ARG A 209 2.48 8.01 -19.88
CA ARG A 209 3.72 7.31 -19.54
C ARG A 209 3.91 6.00 -20.31
N SER A 210 2.84 5.24 -20.57
CA SER A 210 2.93 3.99 -21.34
C SER A 210 3.18 4.21 -22.84
N ALA A 211 2.79 5.37 -23.37
CA ALA A 211 3.04 5.74 -24.75
C ALA A 211 4.46 6.30 -24.94
N GLU A 212 5.01 6.91 -23.89
CA GLU A 212 6.37 7.41 -23.84
C GLU A 212 7.35 6.25 -23.60
N THR A 213 8.49 6.26 -24.28
CA THR A 213 9.58 5.27 -24.08
C THR A 213 10.74 5.87 -23.30
N GLU A 214 10.49 6.95 -22.55
CA GLU A 214 11.50 7.69 -21.82
C GLU A 214 11.72 7.09 -20.43
N SER A 215 12.96 7.19 -19.94
CA SER A 215 13.32 6.77 -18.59
C SER A 215 12.64 7.66 -17.56
N THR A 216 12.15 7.04 -16.48
CA THR A 216 11.60 7.79 -15.33
C THR A 216 12.66 8.12 -14.28
N PHE A 217 13.87 7.58 -14.42
CA PHE A 217 14.97 7.80 -13.47
C PHE A 217 15.89 8.91 -13.97
N PRO A 218 16.32 9.82 -13.09
CA PRO A 218 17.25 10.86 -13.47
C PRO A 218 18.64 10.26 -13.73
N GLY A 219 19.25 10.68 -14.84
CA GLY A 219 20.63 10.32 -15.17
C GLY A 219 20.85 8.87 -15.59
N ALA A 220 22.12 8.50 -15.75
CA ALA A 220 22.52 7.17 -16.23
C ALA A 220 22.54 6.10 -15.12
N ASP A 221 22.72 6.49 -13.85
CA ASP A 221 22.76 5.58 -12.72
C ASP A 221 21.36 5.40 -12.09
N VAL A 222 20.64 4.36 -12.53
CA VAL A 222 19.31 4.03 -12.00
C VAL A 222 19.39 3.67 -10.52
N ALA A 223 20.44 2.99 -10.09
CA ALA A 223 20.56 2.47 -8.74
C ALA A 223 20.70 3.56 -7.68
N ALA A 224 21.30 4.70 -8.05
CA ALA A 224 21.41 5.87 -7.19
C ALA A 224 20.04 6.49 -6.83
N HIS A 225 19.02 6.25 -7.67
CA HIS A 225 17.69 6.86 -7.54
C HIS A 225 16.57 5.85 -7.34
N ALA A 226 16.82 4.56 -7.57
CA ALA A 226 15.79 3.55 -7.46
C ALA A 226 15.45 3.22 -6.01
N PHE A 227 14.16 3.32 -5.69
CA PHE A 227 13.57 2.85 -4.44
C PHE A 227 12.63 1.71 -4.74
N ILE A 228 12.84 0.59 -4.05
CA ILE A 228 11.90 -0.51 -3.97
C ILE A 228 10.77 -0.04 -3.06
N ARG A 229 9.55 -0.05 -3.61
CA ARG A 229 8.33 0.24 -2.87
C ARG A 229 7.53 -1.03 -2.70
N VAL A 230 7.48 -1.55 -1.47
CA VAL A 230 6.70 -2.72 -1.11
C VAL A 230 5.41 -2.27 -0.43
N GLU A 231 4.30 -2.82 -0.88
CA GLU A 231 2.99 -2.70 -0.24
C GLU A 231 2.69 -3.99 0.49
N ARG A 232 2.60 -3.94 1.82
CA ARG A 232 1.90 -4.98 2.58
C ARG A 232 0.43 -4.60 2.67
N GLN A 233 -0.39 -5.45 2.08
CA GLN A 233 -1.82 -5.21 1.89
C GLN A 233 -2.61 -6.18 2.76
N THR A 234 -3.49 -5.69 3.63
CA THR A 234 -4.39 -6.57 4.41
C THR A 234 -5.85 -6.30 4.11
N LEU A 235 -6.67 -7.36 4.11
CA LEU A 235 -8.13 -7.25 4.03
C LEU A 235 -8.74 -7.85 5.28
N ARG A 236 -9.55 -7.05 5.97
CA ARG A 236 -10.26 -7.45 7.19
C ARG A 236 -11.74 -7.11 7.06
N LYS A 237 -12.60 -8.12 7.19
CA LYS A 237 -14.04 -7.88 7.32
C LYS A 237 -14.36 -7.28 8.69
N LEU A 238 -15.15 -6.22 8.69
CA LEU A 238 -15.59 -5.51 9.88
C LEU A 238 -16.79 -6.25 10.52
N PRO A 239 -16.73 -6.62 11.81
CA PRO A 239 -17.72 -7.48 12.45
C PRO A 239 -19.12 -6.85 12.61
N VAL A 240 -19.23 -5.52 12.72
CA VAL A 240 -20.50 -4.81 12.94
C VAL A 240 -21.10 -4.34 11.63
N SER A 241 -20.35 -3.58 10.82
CA SER A 241 -20.85 -3.04 9.55
C SER A 241 -20.88 -4.06 8.41
N GLY A 242 -20.05 -5.10 8.47
CA GLY A 242 -19.86 -6.04 7.37
C GLY A 242 -19.05 -5.48 6.19
N ASP A 243 -18.64 -4.19 6.26
CA ASP A 243 -17.70 -3.59 5.31
C ASP A 243 -16.33 -4.29 5.40
N ILE A 244 -15.46 -4.08 4.42
CA ILE A 244 -14.09 -4.61 4.41
C ILE A 244 -13.11 -3.45 4.53
N LEU A 245 -12.26 -3.49 5.54
CA LEU A 245 -11.12 -2.59 5.63
C LEU A 245 -9.93 -3.18 4.87
N PHE A 246 -9.44 -2.39 3.93
CA PHE A 246 -8.21 -2.63 3.18
C PHE A 246 -7.11 -1.71 3.72
N THR A 247 -6.07 -2.28 4.33
CA THR A 247 -4.90 -1.51 4.79
C THR A 247 -3.73 -1.66 3.83
N ILE A 248 -2.97 -0.58 3.63
CA ILE A 248 -1.78 -0.57 2.75
C ILE A 248 -0.60 0.01 3.53
N ARG A 249 0.31 -0.85 4.00
CA ARG A 249 1.59 -0.43 4.61
C ARG A 249 2.62 -0.28 3.50
N ILE A 250 3.25 0.89 3.41
CA ILE A 250 4.32 1.18 2.45
C ILE A 250 5.68 1.02 3.10
N HIS A 251 6.50 0.10 2.60
CA HIS A 251 7.92 -0.02 2.92
C HIS A 251 8.74 0.55 1.74
N LEU A 252 9.68 1.45 2.03
CA LEU A 252 10.52 2.12 1.05
C LEU A 252 11.99 1.86 1.35
N ASP A 253 12.65 1.16 0.42
CA ASP A 253 14.04 0.77 0.55
C ASP A 253 14.79 1.20 -0.71
N PRO A 254 15.93 1.93 -0.62
CA PRO A 254 16.78 2.17 -1.78
C PRO A 254 17.23 0.84 -2.37
N LEU A 255 17.17 0.67 -3.70
CA LEU A 255 17.59 -0.55 -4.39
C LEU A 255 19.03 -0.96 -4.03
N ALA A 256 19.89 0.03 -3.81
CA ALA A 256 21.28 -0.17 -3.39
C ALA A 256 21.43 -0.89 -2.03
N VAL A 257 20.40 -0.92 -1.18
CA VAL A 257 20.45 -1.64 0.10
C VAL A 257 20.64 -3.15 -0.11
N LEU A 258 20.15 -3.70 -1.24
CA LEU A 258 20.27 -5.12 -1.53
C LEU A 258 21.73 -5.60 -1.61
N ALA A 259 22.67 -4.73 -2.00
CA ALA A 259 24.09 -5.10 -2.05
C ALA A 259 24.66 -5.48 -0.67
N ARG A 260 24.01 -5.05 0.41
CA ARG A 260 24.46 -5.28 1.80
C ARG A 260 23.68 -6.40 2.50
N HIS A 261 22.62 -6.90 1.87
CA HIS A 261 21.78 -7.94 2.43
C HIS A 261 22.54 -9.28 2.47
N GLU A 262 22.36 -10.08 3.53
CA GLU A 262 23.03 -11.38 3.68
C GLU A 262 22.77 -12.33 2.50
N ASP A 263 21.51 -12.37 2.05
CA ASP A 263 21.01 -13.15 0.91
C ASP A 263 21.11 -12.42 -0.45
N SER A 264 21.97 -11.39 -0.57
CA SER A 264 22.05 -10.51 -1.75
C SER A 264 22.06 -11.25 -3.10
N PRO A 265 22.90 -12.28 -3.34
CA PRO A 265 22.92 -12.96 -4.64
C PRO A 265 21.60 -13.63 -5.00
N ARG A 266 20.90 -14.22 -4.02
CA ARG A 266 19.61 -14.89 -4.21
C ARG A 266 18.51 -13.87 -4.48
N LEU A 267 18.45 -12.81 -3.68
CA LEU A 267 17.47 -11.73 -3.84
C LEU A 267 17.62 -11.04 -5.18
N ALA A 268 18.85 -10.67 -5.55
CA ALA A 268 19.12 -9.97 -6.80
C ALA A 268 18.79 -10.85 -8.02
N ALA A 269 19.12 -12.14 -7.98
CA ALA A 269 18.75 -13.08 -9.04
C ALA A 269 17.23 -13.21 -9.19
N SER A 270 16.51 -13.46 -8.09
CA SER A 270 15.06 -13.61 -8.12
C SER A 270 14.36 -12.33 -8.58
N PHE A 271 14.83 -11.16 -8.12
CA PHE A 271 14.26 -9.89 -8.52
C PHE A 271 14.51 -9.58 -10.01
N ALA A 272 15.71 -9.88 -10.52
CA ALA A 272 16.04 -9.78 -11.94
C ALA A 272 15.14 -10.69 -12.79
N ASP A 273 14.95 -11.94 -12.36
CA ASP A 273 14.07 -12.90 -13.05
C ASP A 273 12.63 -12.42 -13.06
N GLN A 274 12.12 -11.86 -11.95
CA GLN A 274 10.77 -11.30 -11.90
C GLN A 274 10.61 -10.13 -12.88
N LEU A 275 11.58 -9.21 -12.96
CA LEU A 275 11.57 -8.09 -13.90
C LEU A 275 11.60 -8.56 -15.36
N MET A 276 12.41 -9.57 -15.66
CA MET A 276 12.52 -10.15 -17.01
C MET A 276 11.26 -10.90 -17.44
N ASN A 277 10.52 -11.47 -16.48
CA ASN A 277 9.27 -12.20 -16.73
C ASN A 277 8.03 -11.29 -16.87
N LEU A 278 8.16 -9.98 -16.64
CA LEU A 278 7.07 -9.04 -16.91
C LEU A 278 6.87 -8.87 -18.42
N ASP A 279 5.63 -9.02 -18.87
CA ASP A 279 5.27 -8.69 -20.25
C ASP A 279 5.23 -7.16 -20.47
N ARG A 280 5.02 -6.75 -21.72
CA ARG A 280 5.02 -5.32 -22.07
C ARG A 280 3.92 -4.53 -21.34
N GLN A 281 2.70 -5.05 -21.26
CA GLN A 281 1.59 -4.35 -20.60
C GLN A 281 1.86 -4.19 -19.09
N GLN A 282 2.45 -5.22 -18.48
CA GLN A 282 2.85 -5.22 -17.08
C GLN A 282 3.99 -4.23 -16.78
N LEU A 283 5.00 -4.16 -17.66
CA LEU A 283 6.07 -3.17 -17.58
C LEU A 283 5.53 -1.75 -17.74
N ASP A 284 4.65 -1.51 -18.71
CA ASP A 284 4.02 -0.21 -18.93
C ASP A 284 3.17 0.21 -17.73
N TYR A 285 2.38 -0.73 -17.18
CA TYR A 285 1.57 -0.50 -15.97
C TYR A 285 2.43 -0.08 -14.78
N LYS A 286 3.55 -0.78 -14.55
CA LYS A 286 4.52 -0.46 -13.48
C LYS A 286 5.41 0.75 -13.80
N GLY A 287 5.44 1.21 -15.06
CA GLY A 287 6.30 2.32 -15.49
C GLY A 287 7.77 1.95 -15.63
N LEU A 288 8.06 0.70 -15.97
CA LEU A 288 9.42 0.14 -15.99
C LEU A 288 9.91 -0.25 -17.40
N ALA A 289 9.11 -0.02 -18.45
CA ALA A 289 9.44 -0.48 -19.79
C ALA A 289 10.77 0.07 -20.33
N ALA A 290 11.08 1.34 -20.09
CA ALA A 290 12.33 1.97 -20.52
C ALA A 290 13.55 1.59 -19.63
N ASP A 291 13.30 1.17 -18.39
CA ASP A 291 14.34 1.05 -17.36
C ASP A 291 14.61 -0.40 -16.92
N ARG A 292 13.79 -1.36 -17.36
CA ARG A 292 13.89 -2.78 -16.99
C ARG A 292 15.31 -3.31 -17.15
N ASP A 293 15.90 -3.14 -18.33
CA ASP A 293 17.19 -3.76 -18.64
C ASP A 293 18.34 -3.12 -17.84
N ARG A 294 18.22 -1.83 -17.49
CA ARG A 294 19.18 -1.12 -16.62
C ARG A 294 19.08 -1.63 -15.18
N LEU A 295 17.86 -1.79 -14.67
CA LEU A 295 17.58 -2.37 -13.34
C LEU A 295 18.08 -3.81 -13.23
N VAL A 296 17.80 -4.63 -14.26
CA VAL A 296 18.28 -6.03 -14.34
C VAL A 296 19.80 -6.08 -14.42
N GLY A 297 20.43 -5.19 -15.19
CA GLY A 297 21.89 -5.08 -15.25
C GLY A 297 22.50 -4.84 -13.87
N PHE A 298 21.97 -3.89 -13.11
CA PHE A 298 22.41 -3.62 -11.75
C PHE A 298 22.27 -4.83 -10.82
N LEU A 299 21.10 -5.48 -10.81
CA LEU A 299 20.85 -6.69 -10.02
C LEU A 299 21.77 -7.86 -10.42
N SER A 300 22.09 -7.98 -11.72
CA SER A 300 22.98 -9.02 -12.23
C SER A 300 24.44 -8.83 -11.80
N GLU A 301 24.89 -7.59 -11.61
CA GLU A 301 26.24 -7.33 -11.08
C GLU A 301 26.34 -7.69 -9.59
N MET A 302 25.28 -7.46 -8.80
CA MET A 302 25.22 -7.92 -7.41
C MET A 302 25.34 -9.45 -7.30
N LYS A 303 24.71 -10.18 -8.22
CA LYS A 303 24.78 -11.64 -8.29
C LYS A 303 26.21 -12.15 -8.49
N LYS A 304 27.07 -11.42 -9.20
CA LYS A 304 28.46 -11.84 -9.50
C LYS A 304 29.44 -11.52 -8.36
N ALA A 305 29.05 -10.65 -7.43
CA ALA A 305 29.92 -10.12 -6.38
C ALA A 305 29.89 -10.92 -5.06
N GLY A 306 28.98 -11.90 -4.93
CA GLY A 306 28.92 -12.84 -3.81
C GLY A 306 29.27 -14.25 -4.25
#